data_AF-A0A2T7BGE3-F1
#
_entry.id   AF-A0A2T7BGE3-F1
#
_cell.length_a   1.000
_cell.length_b   1.000
_cell.length_c   1.000
_cell.angle_alpha   90.00
_cell.angle_beta   90.00
_cell.angle_gamma   90.00
#
_symmetry.space_group_name_H-M   'P 1'
#
loop_
_entity.id
_entity.type
_entity.pdbx_description
1 polymer ?
#
loop_
_entity_poly.entity_id
_entity_poly.type
_entity_poly.pdbx_seq_one_letter_code
_entity_poly.pdbx_strand_id
1 'polypeptide(L)'
;MLIQIAQLPPFGISQKLTLMKLVHSLKHLLDPLKNCETIVVHVCEALKVPFTLNFVRKVLNEHPYSDSMLAVSEVLNALGIATTGLVVKQEQLGQLPAPFIMLQRVENRDLFVLVIANDKGKVSYIHPTTHRKRTVPASVFWVGTNGATLLIETADKPQAVAAATSHIPLPGRSLALFLGMGLLSTALLVDVFVMYRGGRHNLAFGIYVVLYAMGAFICSLLLLHQIDGDNPTLEQLCAYGTKMNCASVLH
;
A
#
# COMPACT_ATOMS: atom_id res chain seq x y z
N MET A 1 39.17 29.05 32.47
CA MET A 1 39.23 27.59 32.21
C MET A 1 38.13 27.29 31.19
N LEU A 2 38.46 27.41 29.90
CA LEU A 2 37.56 27.26 28.76
C LEU A 2 37.73 25.85 28.20
N ILE A 3 36.70 25.00 28.25
CA ILE A 3 36.74 23.65 27.68
C ILE A 3 36.21 23.72 26.24
N GLN A 4 37.06 23.25 25.32
CA GLN A 4 36.88 23.18 23.88
C GLN A 4 35.58 22.48 23.45
N ILE A 5 34.85 23.16 22.56
CA ILE A 5 33.83 22.56 21.70
C ILE A 5 34.55 21.69 20.67
N ALA A 6 34.40 20.38 20.81
CA ALA A 6 34.89 19.40 19.84
C ALA A 6 34.11 19.57 18.52
N GLN A 7 34.84 19.97 17.48
CA GLN A 7 34.36 20.03 16.10
C GLN A 7 34.05 18.59 15.62
N LEU A 8 32.77 18.30 15.38
CA LEU A 8 32.36 17.12 14.62
C LEU A 8 32.63 17.36 13.13
N PRO A 9 33.23 16.39 12.40
CA PRO A 9 33.57 16.56 11.00
C PRO A 9 32.32 16.62 10.10
N PRO A 10 32.41 17.27 8.93
CA PRO A 10 31.28 17.41 8.00
C PRO A 10 30.91 16.04 7.41
N PHE A 11 29.67 15.61 7.64
CA PHE A 11 29.11 14.37 7.10
C PHE A 11 29.13 14.39 5.57
N GLY A 12 30.01 13.58 4.97
CA GLY A 12 30.20 13.47 3.52
C GLY A 12 29.01 12.83 2.81
N ILE A 13 28.73 13.32 1.60
CA ILE A 13 27.65 12.93 0.67
C ILE A 13 27.58 11.39 0.45
N SER A 14 28.72 10.70 0.57
CA SER A 14 28.82 9.23 0.47
C SER A 14 28.03 8.48 1.55
N GLN A 15 28.07 8.93 2.82
CA GLN A 15 27.32 8.27 3.89
C GLN A 15 25.80 8.46 3.78
N LYS A 16 25.35 9.61 3.27
CA LYS A 16 23.92 9.84 3.00
C LYS A 16 23.33 8.83 2.01
N LEU A 17 24.11 8.45 0.98
CA LEU A 17 23.69 7.48 -0.03
C LEU A 17 23.59 6.06 0.54
N THR A 18 24.51 5.67 1.43
CA THR A 18 24.49 4.36 2.10
C THR A 18 23.36 4.26 3.12
N LEU A 19 23.08 5.33 3.86
CA LEU A 19 22.01 5.39 4.86
C LEU A 19 20.63 5.36 4.17
N MET A 20 20.49 6.04 3.03
CA MET A 20 19.25 6.01 2.23
C MET A 20 18.98 4.62 1.62
N LYS A 21 20.02 3.92 1.15
CA LYS A 21 19.92 2.51 0.71
C LYS A 21 19.57 1.56 1.87
N LEU A 22 20.16 1.76 3.05
CA LEU A 22 19.85 0.97 4.25
C LEU A 22 18.41 1.15 4.72
N VAL A 23 17.92 2.39 4.77
CA VAL A 23 16.51 2.69 5.11
C VAL A 23 15.55 2.12 4.06
N HIS A 24 15.94 2.15 2.78
CA HIS A 24 15.17 1.53 1.70
C HIS A 24 15.11 0.00 1.84
N SER A 25 16.24 -0.67 2.14
CA SER A 25 16.27 -2.11 2.43
C SER A 25 15.53 -2.50 3.71
N LEU A 26 15.58 -1.67 4.76
CA LEU A 26 14.84 -1.92 6.01
C LEU A 26 13.34 -1.78 5.84
N LYS A 27 12.87 -0.81 5.03
CA LYS A 27 11.45 -0.71 4.67
C LYS A 27 10.96 -1.92 3.87
N HIS A 28 11.80 -2.46 2.98
CA HIS A 28 11.49 -3.67 2.22
C HIS A 28 11.39 -4.94 3.10
N LEU A 29 12.02 -4.94 4.28
CA LEU A 29 11.93 -6.04 5.25
C LEU A 29 10.71 -5.97 6.16
N LEU A 30 10.17 -4.76 6.38
CA LEU A 30 9.01 -4.53 7.25
C LEU A 30 7.68 -4.64 6.51
N ASP A 31 7.68 -4.58 5.18
CA ASP A 31 6.47 -4.64 4.37
C ASP A 31 6.81 -5.16 2.95
N PRO A 32 6.72 -6.49 2.71
CA PRO A 32 7.06 -7.06 1.41
C PRO A 32 6.09 -6.53 0.34
N LEU A 33 6.64 -5.93 -0.72
CA LEU A 33 5.83 -5.40 -1.83
C LEU A 33 4.89 -6.48 -2.37
N LYS A 34 3.60 -6.15 -2.45
CA LYS A 34 2.62 -6.99 -3.15
C LYS A 34 3.02 -7.12 -4.63
N ASN A 35 2.59 -8.20 -5.29
CA ASN A 35 2.95 -8.44 -6.69
C ASN A 35 2.48 -7.29 -7.61
N CYS A 36 1.30 -6.74 -7.34
CA CYS A 36 0.73 -5.58 -8.04
C CYS A 36 1.60 -4.33 -7.91
N GLU A 37 2.03 -4.00 -6.68
CA GLU A 37 2.96 -2.89 -6.41
C GLU A 37 4.27 -3.09 -7.19
N THR A 38 4.81 -4.30 -7.13
CA THR A 38 6.08 -4.61 -7.78
C THR A 38 6.02 -4.45 -9.30
N ILE A 39 4.93 -4.88 -9.93
CA ILE A 39 4.78 -4.78 -11.38
C ILE A 39 4.63 -3.33 -11.84
N VAL A 40 3.88 -2.51 -11.11
CA VAL A 40 3.78 -1.06 -11.39
C VAL A 40 5.18 -0.43 -11.30
N VAL A 41 5.96 -0.76 -10.27
CA VAL A 41 7.34 -0.28 -10.11
C VAL A 41 8.20 -0.67 -11.31
N HIS A 42 8.18 -1.94 -11.72
CA HIS A 42 8.96 -2.42 -12.88
C HIS A 42 8.55 -1.73 -14.18
N VAL A 43 7.25 -1.44 -14.38
CA VAL A 43 6.77 -0.68 -15.54
C VAL A 43 7.32 0.74 -15.52
N CYS A 44 7.24 1.42 -14.37
CA CYS A 44 7.74 2.78 -14.24
C CYS A 44 9.26 2.85 -14.46
N GLU A 45 10.02 1.88 -13.96
CA GLU A 45 11.46 1.76 -14.19
C GLU A 45 11.77 1.50 -15.67
N ALA A 46 11.01 0.63 -16.34
CA ALA A 46 11.18 0.32 -17.76
C ALA A 46 10.91 1.55 -18.65
N LEU A 47 9.90 2.36 -18.30
CA LEU A 47 9.52 3.58 -19.03
C LEU A 47 10.28 4.84 -18.57
N LYS A 48 11.10 4.73 -17.50
CA LYS A 48 11.81 5.85 -16.85
C LYS A 48 10.88 6.98 -16.40
N VAL A 49 9.66 6.63 -15.97
CA VAL A 49 8.69 7.59 -15.44
C VAL A 49 9.03 7.85 -13.97
N PRO A 50 9.12 9.10 -13.50
CA PRO A 50 9.38 9.39 -12.10
C PRO A 50 8.15 9.02 -11.25
N PHE A 51 8.36 8.24 -10.19
CA PHE A 51 7.30 7.78 -9.29
C PHE A 51 7.77 7.76 -7.84
N THR A 52 6.81 7.70 -6.92
CA THR A 52 7.06 7.47 -5.48
C THR A 52 6.35 6.19 -5.04
N LEU A 53 7.04 5.29 -4.33
CA LEU A 53 6.44 4.04 -3.82
C LEU A 53 5.19 4.29 -2.96
N ASN A 54 5.21 5.34 -2.13
CA ASN A 54 4.05 5.71 -1.32
C ASN A 54 2.82 6.06 -2.16
N PHE A 55 3.01 6.69 -3.33
CA PHE A 55 1.91 7.03 -4.22
C PHE A 55 1.29 5.75 -4.80
N VAL A 56 2.14 4.86 -5.34
CA VAL A 56 1.70 3.56 -5.88
C VAL A 56 0.91 2.77 -4.84
N ARG A 57 1.45 2.65 -3.62
CA ARG A 57 0.79 1.93 -2.53
C ARG A 57 -0.52 2.58 -2.10
N LYS A 58 -0.54 3.91 -1.99
CA LYS A 58 -1.75 4.65 -1.61
C LYS A 58 -2.88 4.39 -2.60
N VAL A 59 -2.62 4.57 -3.90
CA VAL A 59 -3.64 4.39 -4.94
C VAL A 59 -4.09 2.92 -5.01
N LEU A 60 -3.18 1.95 -4.90
CA LEU A 60 -3.55 0.53 -4.87
C LEU A 60 -4.38 0.15 -3.65
N ASN A 61 -4.04 0.66 -2.46
CA ASN A 61 -4.73 0.32 -1.21
C ASN A 61 -6.07 1.07 -1.06
N GLU A 62 -6.24 2.21 -1.71
CA GLU A 62 -7.53 2.92 -1.77
C GLU A 62 -8.53 2.21 -2.72
N HIS A 63 -8.06 1.31 -3.59
CA HIS A 63 -8.90 0.59 -4.53
C HIS A 63 -9.56 -0.64 -3.86
N PRO A 64 -10.89 -0.83 -4.00
CA PRO A 64 -11.60 -1.96 -3.40
C PRO A 64 -11.13 -3.34 -3.92
N TYR A 65 -10.46 -3.36 -5.06
CA TYR A 65 -9.87 -4.56 -5.67
C TYR A 65 -8.38 -4.33 -5.94
N SER A 66 -7.57 -4.18 -4.90
CA SER A 66 -6.14 -3.84 -4.98
C SER A 66 -5.31 -4.83 -5.81
N ASP A 67 -5.75 -6.09 -5.89
CA ASP A 67 -5.06 -7.17 -6.61
C ASP A 67 -5.60 -7.42 -8.02
N SER A 68 -6.32 -6.45 -8.59
CA SER A 68 -6.91 -6.55 -9.92
C SER A 68 -6.09 -5.85 -11.00
N MET A 69 -6.23 -6.31 -12.25
CA MET A 69 -5.63 -5.66 -13.41
C MET A 69 -6.17 -4.23 -13.60
N LEU A 70 -7.41 -3.99 -13.15
CA LEU A 70 -8.03 -2.67 -13.15
C LEU A 70 -7.28 -1.71 -12.22
N ALA A 71 -6.99 -2.11 -10.98
CA ALA A 71 -6.23 -1.29 -10.04
C ALA A 71 -4.84 -0.92 -10.60
N VAL A 72 -4.16 -1.88 -11.24
CA VAL A 72 -2.88 -1.64 -11.91
C VAL A 72 -3.04 -0.61 -13.04
N SER A 73 -4.08 -0.72 -13.87
CA SER A 73 -4.34 0.25 -14.94
C SER A 73 -4.66 1.65 -14.41
N GLU A 74 -5.41 1.77 -13.32
CA GLU A 74 -5.73 3.06 -12.71
C GLU A 74 -4.49 3.75 -12.13
N VAL A 75 -3.61 3.00 -11.47
CA VAL A 75 -2.35 3.55 -10.95
C VAL A 75 -1.46 4.02 -12.11
N LEU A 76 -1.33 3.22 -13.17
CA LEU A 76 -0.55 3.59 -14.34
C LEU A 76 -1.14 4.84 -15.03
N ASN A 77 -2.46 4.91 -15.19
CA ASN A 77 -3.16 6.08 -15.71
C ASN A 77 -2.92 7.32 -14.83
N ALA A 78 -2.94 7.17 -13.50
CA ALA A 78 -2.67 8.25 -12.56
C ALA A 78 -1.20 8.75 -12.63
N LEU A 79 -0.28 7.90 -13.12
CA LEU A 79 1.11 8.27 -13.42
C LEU A 79 1.28 8.88 -14.83
N GLY A 80 0.19 8.99 -15.61
CA GLY A 80 0.21 9.46 -17.00
C GLY A 80 0.56 8.38 -18.03
N ILE A 81 0.55 7.11 -17.63
CA ILE A 81 0.83 5.97 -18.52
C ILE A 81 -0.50 5.40 -19.00
N ALA A 82 -0.81 5.58 -20.28
CA ALA A 82 -2.02 5.04 -20.87
C ALA A 82 -1.90 3.52 -21.05
N THR A 83 -2.95 2.80 -20.63
CA THR A 83 -3.01 1.34 -20.75
C THR A 83 -4.31 0.84 -21.36
N THR A 84 -4.21 -0.20 -22.18
CA THR A 84 -5.36 -0.83 -22.85
C THR A 84 -5.45 -2.31 -22.49
N GLY A 85 -6.57 -2.69 -21.89
CA GLY A 85 -6.86 -4.09 -21.55
C GLY A 85 -7.37 -4.85 -22.78
N LEU A 86 -6.76 -6.00 -23.08
CA LEU A 86 -7.10 -6.84 -24.22
C LEU A 86 -6.86 -8.32 -23.93
N VAL A 87 -7.62 -9.18 -24.60
CA VAL A 87 -7.48 -10.64 -24.52
C VAL A 87 -6.80 -11.11 -25.80
N VAL A 88 -5.56 -11.58 -25.69
CA VAL A 88 -4.82 -12.14 -26.83
C VAL A 88 -4.96 -13.64 -26.93
N LYS A 89 -4.71 -14.16 -28.13
CA LYS A 89 -4.42 -15.58 -28.38
C LYS A 89 -2.91 -15.80 -28.50
N GLN A 90 -2.48 -17.05 -28.36
CA GLN A 90 -1.07 -17.45 -28.46
C GLN A 90 -0.37 -16.93 -29.72
N GLU A 91 -1.06 -16.97 -30.86
CA GLU A 91 -0.55 -16.52 -32.16
C GLU A 91 -0.31 -15.00 -32.21
N GLN A 92 -1.10 -14.23 -31.47
CA GLN A 92 -1.05 -12.77 -31.44
C GLN A 92 0.01 -12.25 -30.47
N LEU A 93 0.50 -13.10 -29.56
CA LEU A 93 1.52 -12.72 -28.59
C LEU A 93 2.74 -12.11 -29.29
N GLY A 94 3.18 -12.70 -30.39
CA GLY A 94 4.28 -12.26 -31.26
C GLY A 94 4.14 -10.84 -31.84
N GLN A 95 2.92 -10.32 -31.93
CA GLN A 95 2.59 -9.07 -32.60
C GLN A 95 2.41 -7.91 -31.61
N LEU A 96 2.35 -8.20 -30.31
CA LEU A 96 2.17 -7.18 -29.28
C LEU A 96 3.45 -6.32 -29.13
N PRO A 97 3.32 -4.99 -29.13
CA PRO A 97 4.42 -4.12 -28.76
C PRO A 97 4.76 -4.30 -27.28
N ALA A 98 6.05 -4.39 -26.97
CA ALA A 98 6.54 -4.45 -25.59
C ALA A 98 6.94 -3.05 -25.10
N PRO A 99 6.82 -2.74 -23.79
CA PRO A 99 6.46 -3.64 -22.69
C PRO A 99 4.93 -3.84 -22.52
N PHE A 100 4.51 -4.98 -21.98
CA PHE A 100 3.11 -5.25 -21.61
C PHE A 100 3.01 -6.16 -20.39
N ILE A 101 1.89 -6.12 -19.69
CA ILE A 101 1.64 -6.94 -18.48
C ILE A 101 0.67 -8.07 -18.81
N MET A 102 0.91 -9.26 -18.27
CA MET A 102 -0.04 -10.38 -18.32
C MET A 102 -0.20 -11.06 -16.96
N LEU A 103 -1.28 -11.82 -16.81
CA LEU A 103 -1.48 -12.72 -15.69
C LEU A 103 -0.89 -14.10 -16.00
N GLN A 104 -0.02 -14.57 -15.11
CA GLN A 104 0.56 -15.91 -15.14
C GLN A 104 0.21 -16.67 -13.86
N ARG A 105 -0.30 -17.89 -14.01
CA ARG A 105 -0.58 -18.79 -12.90
C ARG A 105 0.72 -19.44 -12.41
N VAL A 106 1.11 -19.14 -11.18
CA VAL A 106 2.28 -19.68 -10.49
C VAL A 106 1.82 -20.25 -9.15
N GLU A 107 2.10 -21.53 -8.90
CA GLU A 107 1.76 -22.19 -7.62
C GLU A 107 0.30 -21.97 -7.19
N ASN A 108 -0.62 -22.09 -8.13
CA ASN A 108 -2.07 -21.93 -7.92
C ASN A 108 -2.55 -20.50 -7.62
N ARG A 109 -1.69 -19.48 -7.78
CA ARG A 109 -2.08 -18.06 -7.72
C ARG A 109 -1.84 -17.38 -9.05
N ASP A 110 -2.73 -16.47 -9.42
CA ASP A 110 -2.56 -15.63 -10.60
C ASP A 110 -1.70 -14.43 -10.21
N LEU A 111 -0.52 -14.32 -10.83
CA LEU A 111 0.44 -13.24 -10.58
C LEU A 111 0.62 -12.41 -11.84
N PHE A 112 0.77 -11.11 -11.67
CA PHE A 112 1.14 -10.19 -12.72
C PHE A 112 2.60 -10.37 -13.11
N VAL A 113 2.84 -10.34 -14.41
CA VAL A 113 4.15 -10.55 -15.03
C VAL A 113 4.37 -9.48 -16.09
N LEU A 114 5.53 -8.82 -16.03
CA LEU A 114 5.93 -7.82 -17.02
C LEU A 114 6.75 -8.48 -18.13
N VAL A 115 6.26 -8.38 -19.36
CA VAL A 115 6.99 -8.74 -20.57
C VAL A 115 7.74 -7.51 -21.07
N ILE A 116 9.06 -7.60 -21.14
CA ILE A 116 9.95 -6.49 -21.52
C ILE A 116 10.25 -6.51 -23.02
N ALA A 117 10.36 -7.71 -23.60
CA ALA A 117 10.69 -7.86 -25.01
C ALA A 117 10.10 -9.14 -25.57
N ASN A 118 9.77 -9.09 -26.86
CA ASN A 118 9.32 -10.21 -27.64
C ASN A 118 10.09 -10.22 -28.96
N ASP A 119 10.97 -11.21 -29.16
CA ASP A 119 11.83 -11.30 -30.35
C ASP A 119 11.85 -12.74 -30.87
N LYS A 120 11.59 -12.91 -32.19
CA LYS A 120 11.76 -14.17 -32.93
C LYS A 120 11.22 -15.41 -32.21
N GLY A 121 10.04 -15.32 -31.59
CA GLY A 121 9.39 -16.43 -30.88
C GLY A 121 9.91 -16.71 -29.47
N LYS A 122 10.73 -15.81 -28.92
CA LYS A 122 11.19 -15.83 -27.52
C LYS A 122 10.62 -14.61 -26.79
N VAL A 123 10.14 -14.85 -25.58
CA VAL A 123 9.58 -13.82 -24.70
C VAL A 123 10.52 -13.61 -23.52
N SER A 124 10.95 -12.37 -23.33
CA SER A 124 11.70 -11.93 -22.16
C SER A 124 10.76 -11.26 -21.16
N TYR A 125 10.65 -11.85 -19.98
CA TYR A 125 9.77 -11.36 -18.91
C TYR A 125 10.50 -11.27 -17.56
N ILE A 126 9.97 -10.44 -16.66
CA ILE A 126 10.43 -10.38 -15.26
C ILE A 126 9.65 -11.41 -14.47
N HIS A 127 10.35 -12.35 -13.85
CA HIS A 127 9.69 -13.38 -13.06
C HIS A 127 9.01 -12.78 -11.81
N PRO A 128 7.74 -13.13 -11.52
CA PRO A 128 6.95 -12.46 -10.48
C PRO A 128 7.52 -12.63 -9.07
N THR A 129 8.08 -13.80 -8.75
CA THR A 129 8.65 -14.10 -7.42
C THR A 129 10.14 -13.79 -7.26
N THR A 130 10.92 -13.91 -8.34
CA THR A 130 12.40 -13.78 -8.25
C THR A 130 12.89 -12.43 -8.73
N HIS A 131 12.02 -11.63 -9.37
CA HIS A 131 12.32 -10.34 -10.00
C HIS A 131 13.50 -10.37 -10.98
N ARG A 132 13.90 -11.56 -11.44
CA ARG A 132 14.96 -11.74 -12.43
C ARG A 132 14.35 -11.84 -13.82
N LYS A 133 15.04 -11.24 -14.79
CA LYS A 133 14.72 -11.39 -16.21
C LYS A 133 14.92 -12.85 -16.62
N ARG A 134 13.91 -13.44 -17.24
CA ARG A 134 13.98 -14.76 -17.87
C ARG A 134 13.57 -14.64 -19.33
N THR A 135 14.20 -15.45 -20.17
CA THR A 135 13.87 -15.54 -21.59
C THR A 135 13.49 -16.98 -21.88
N VAL A 136 12.27 -17.18 -22.36
CA VAL A 136 11.71 -18.51 -22.65
C VAL A 136 11.05 -18.50 -24.03
N PRO A 137 10.86 -19.67 -24.67
CA PRO A 137 10.04 -19.78 -25.87
C PRO A 137 8.60 -19.30 -25.60
N ALA A 138 7.99 -18.60 -26.55
CA ALA A 138 6.62 -18.11 -26.44
C ALA A 138 5.60 -19.20 -26.11
N SER A 139 5.80 -20.41 -26.66
CA SER A 139 4.97 -21.59 -26.38
C SER A 139 5.01 -22.00 -24.91
N VAL A 140 6.19 -21.99 -24.29
CA VAL A 140 6.35 -22.36 -22.88
C VAL A 140 5.76 -21.30 -21.97
N PHE A 141 5.91 -20.03 -22.33
CA PHE A 141 5.33 -18.92 -21.58
C PHE A 141 3.79 -18.97 -21.58
N TRP A 142 3.19 -19.29 -22.72
CA TRP A 142 1.74 -19.30 -22.91
C TRP A 142 0.99 -20.29 -22.00
N VAL A 143 1.60 -21.44 -21.69
CA VAL A 143 0.97 -22.52 -20.90
C VAL A 143 0.50 -22.04 -19.52
N GLY A 144 1.11 -21.00 -18.97
CA GLY A 144 0.74 -20.43 -17.67
C GLY A 144 -0.15 -19.19 -17.74
N THR A 145 -0.57 -18.73 -18.91
CA THR A 145 -1.24 -17.43 -19.06
C THR A 145 -2.67 -17.56 -19.57
N ASN A 146 -3.58 -16.75 -19.05
CA ASN A 146 -4.99 -16.74 -19.45
C ASN A 146 -5.28 -15.80 -20.64
N GLY A 147 -4.26 -15.24 -21.29
CA GLY A 147 -4.39 -14.30 -22.41
C GLY A 147 -4.84 -12.88 -22.03
N ALA A 148 -5.29 -12.65 -20.79
CA ALA A 148 -5.56 -11.33 -20.25
C ALA A 148 -4.26 -10.49 -20.23
N THR A 149 -4.25 -9.44 -21.03
CA THR A 149 -3.08 -8.60 -21.31
C THR A 149 -3.43 -7.14 -21.09
N LEU A 150 -2.54 -6.42 -20.42
CA LEU A 150 -2.59 -4.97 -20.31
C LEU A 150 -1.45 -4.40 -21.15
N LEU A 151 -1.83 -3.79 -22.28
CA LEU A 151 -0.90 -3.14 -23.19
C LEU A 151 -0.56 -1.75 -22.68
N ILE A 152 0.71 -1.36 -22.81
CA ILE A 152 1.20 -0.06 -22.42
C ILE A 152 1.47 0.71 -23.71
N GLU A 153 0.72 1.80 -23.93
CA GLU A 153 0.75 2.51 -25.22
C GLU A 153 1.79 3.63 -25.19
N THR A 154 1.62 4.60 -24.28
CA THR A 154 2.55 5.72 -24.12
C THR A 154 2.45 6.31 -22.71
N ALA A 155 3.58 6.82 -22.21
CA ALA A 155 3.57 7.80 -21.14
C ALA A 155 3.26 9.16 -21.78
N ASP A 156 1.99 9.58 -21.77
CA ASP A 156 1.68 10.98 -21.98
C ASP A 156 2.36 11.77 -20.87
N LYS A 157 2.96 12.92 -21.22
CA LYS A 157 3.84 13.75 -20.38
C LYS A 157 3.72 13.43 -18.89
N PRO A 158 4.81 12.95 -18.23
CA PRO A 158 4.73 12.45 -16.85
C PRO A 158 4.01 13.48 -15.99
N GLN A 159 2.85 13.10 -15.44
CA GLN A 159 2.10 14.03 -14.61
C GLN A 159 2.97 14.33 -13.39
N ALA A 160 3.38 15.60 -13.23
CA ALA A 160 4.25 16.06 -12.15
C ALA A 160 3.70 15.73 -10.73
N VAL A 161 2.43 15.34 -10.64
CA VAL A 161 1.74 14.90 -9.44
C VAL A 161 2.39 13.63 -8.85
N ALA A 162 2.84 12.68 -9.68
CA ALA A 162 3.44 11.40 -9.25
C ALA A 162 4.80 11.54 -8.54
N ALA A 163 5.57 12.57 -8.91
CA ALA A 163 6.87 12.86 -8.33
C ALA A 163 6.78 13.76 -7.09
N ALA A 164 5.70 14.53 -6.94
CA ALA A 164 5.60 15.59 -5.92
C ALA A 164 4.89 15.15 -4.63
N THR A 165 4.09 14.09 -4.64
CA THR A 165 3.42 13.61 -3.41
C THR A 165 4.22 12.53 -2.71
N SER A 166 5.45 12.86 -2.29
CA SER A 166 5.89 12.38 -0.98
C SER A 166 4.97 13.05 0.04
N HIS A 167 3.80 12.44 0.29
CA HIS A 167 2.99 12.82 1.44
C HIS A 167 3.91 12.65 2.66
N ILE A 168 4.46 13.78 3.12
CA ILE A 168 4.82 13.98 4.51
C ILE A 168 3.58 13.46 5.26
N PRO A 169 3.69 12.44 6.11
CA PRO A 169 2.54 11.97 6.86
C PRO A 169 1.94 13.20 7.52
N LEU A 170 0.75 13.60 7.10
CA LEU A 170 0.11 14.82 7.59
C LEU A 170 0.12 14.69 9.12
N PRO A 171 0.89 15.50 9.86
CA PRO A 171 0.93 15.39 11.31
C PRO A 171 -0.45 15.70 11.91
N GLY A 172 -1.37 16.26 11.11
CA GLY A 172 -2.75 16.51 11.50
C GLY A 172 -3.61 15.25 11.74
N ARG A 173 -3.34 14.10 11.10
CA ARG A 173 -4.22 12.91 11.24
C ARG A 173 -3.94 12.13 12.52
N SER A 174 -2.67 12.00 12.92
CA SER A 174 -2.32 11.47 14.25
C SER A 174 -2.69 12.49 15.34
N LEU A 175 -2.50 13.78 15.09
CA LEU A 175 -2.89 14.84 16.02
C LEU A 175 -4.40 14.87 16.27
N ALA A 176 -5.24 14.67 15.24
CA ALA A 176 -6.69 14.57 15.42
C ALA A 176 -7.10 13.39 16.30
N LEU A 177 -6.39 12.27 16.21
CA LEU A 177 -6.64 11.10 17.05
C LEU A 177 -6.17 11.32 18.49
N PHE A 178 -4.98 11.89 18.68
CA PHE A 178 -4.50 12.27 20.01
C PHE A 178 -5.38 13.35 20.66
N LEU A 179 -5.86 14.33 19.88
CA LEU A 179 -6.80 15.36 20.34
C LEU A 179 -8.17 14.76 20.66
N GLY A 180 -8.72 13.89 19.80
CA GLY A 180 -10.01 13.25 19.99
C GLY A 180 -10.03 12.34 21.21
N MET A 181 -9.02 11.46 21.34
CA MET A 181 -8.88 10.60 22.52
C MET A 181 -8.59 11.41 23.79
N GLY A 182 -7.73 12.44 23.69
CA GLY A 182 -7.42 13.31 24.82
C GLY A 182 -8.64 14.09 25.33
N LEU A 183 -9.49 14.59 24.42
CA LEU A 183 -10.73 15.29 24.78
C LEU A 183 -11.73 14.33 25.44
N LEU A 184 -11.87 13.11 24.92
CA LEU A 184 -12.75 12.09 25.48
C LEU A 184 -12.28 11.62 26.87
N SER A 185 -10.97 11.46 27.07
CA SER A 185 -10.41 11.07 28.38
C SER A 185 -10.51 12.19 29.41
N THR A 186 -10.28 13.45 29.01
CA THR A 186 -10.39 14.60 29.93
C THR A 186 -11.84 14.88 30.33
N ALA A 187 -12.80 14.74 29.42
CA ALA A 187 -14.23 14.83 29.74
C ALA A 187 -14.64 13.81 30.81
N LEU A 188 -14.20 12.55 30.67
CA LEU A 188 -14.47 11.51 31.66
C LEU A 188 -13.87 11.81 33.04
N LEU A 189 -12.63 12.30 33.08
CA LEU A 189 -11.96 12.63 34.35
C LEU A 189 -12.64 13.80 35.06
N VAL A 190 -13.12 14.80 34.31
CA VAL A 190 -13.88 15.93 34.86
C VAL A 190 -15.23 15.47 35.42
N ASP A 191 -15.98 14.65 34.67
CA ASP A 191 -17.26 14.11 35.12
C ASP A 191 -17.12 13.27 36.39
N VAL A 192 -16.12 12.37 36.43
CA VAL A 192 -15.83 11.55 37.61
C VAL A 192 -15.43 12.42 38.80
N PHE A 193 -14.62 13.46 38.60
CA PHE A 193 -14.20 14.36 39.66
C PHE A 193 -15.35 15.18 40.25
N VAL A 194 -16.24 15.71 39.40
CA VAL A 194 -17.43 16.47 39.82
C VAL A 194 -18.39 15.57 40.62
N MET A 195 -18.63 14.35 40.15
CA MET A 195 -19.51 13.40 40.82
C MET A 195 -18.93 12.88 42.14
N TYR A 196 -17.61 12.70 42.22
CA TYR A 196 -16.91 12.31 43.45
C TYR A 196 -17.02 13.42 44.52
N ARG A 197 -16.79 14.68 44.14
CA ARG A 197 -16.98 15.83 45.05
C ARG A 197 -18.43 15.99 45.51
N GLY A 198 -19.40 15.63 44.65
CA GLY A 198 -20.82 15.70 44.96
C GLY A 198 -21.35 14.56 45.85
N GLY A 199 -20.52 13.57 46.22
CA GLY A 199 -20.91 12.45 47.09
C GLY A 199 -21.96 11.50 46.50
N ARG A 200 -22.23 11.58 45.19
CA ARG A 200 -23.28 10.80 44.51
C ARG A 200 -22.73 9.47 44.00
N HIS A 201 -22.32 8.61 44.92
CA HIS A 201 -21.82 7.26 44.63
C HIS A 201 -22.97 6.23 44.54
N ASN A 202 -23.90 6.46 43.62
CA ASN A 202 -25.05 5.58 43.43
C ASN A 202 -24.82 4.57 42.30
N LEU A 203 -25.61 3.49 42.27
CA LEU A 203 -25.58 2.47 41.20
C LEU A 203 -25.65 3.08 39.79
N ALA A 204 -26.42 4.17 39.63
CA ALA A 204 -26.51 4.93 38.38
C ALA A 204 -25.17 5.49 37.90
N PHE A 205 -24.27 5.87 38.81
CA PHE A 205 -22.92 6.33 38.47
C PHE A 205 -22.04 5.18 37.95
N GLY A 206 -22.14 3.99 38.57
CA GLY A 206 -21.44 2.79 38.08
C GLY A 206 -21.86 2.43 36.66
N ILE A 207 -23.17 2.47 36.38
CA ILE A 207 -23.72 2.21 35.04
C ILE A 207 -23.23 3.26 34.03
N TYR A 208 -23.20 4.54 34.40
CA TYR A 208 -22.69 5.62 33.55
C TYR A 208 -21.22 5.39 33.13
N VAL A 209 -20.34 5.05 34.08
CA VAL A 209 -18.92 4.82 33.81
C VAL A 209 -18.72 3.62 32.87
N VAL A 210 -19.48 2.54 33.06
CA VAL A 210 -19.39 1.34 32.19
C VAL A 210 -19.84 1.66 30.77
N LEU A 211 -20.99 2.33 30.60
CA LEU A 211 -21.49 2.75 29.29
C LEU A 211 -20.49 3.66 28.57
N TYR A 212 -19.88 4.61 29.29
CA TYR A 212 -18.87 5.50 28.73
C TYR A 212 -17.61 4.73 28.30
N ALA A 213 -17.12 3.82 29.14
CA ALA A 213 -15.95 2.99 28.81
C ALA A 213 -16.21 2.13 27.57
N MET A 214 -17.41 1.56 27.44
CA MET A 214 -17.82 0.81 26.25
C MET A 214 -17.89 1.71 25.01
N GLY A 215 -18.49 2.89 25.12
CA GLY A 215 -18.55 3.86 24.02
C GLY A 215 -17.17 4.33 23.58
N ALA A 216 -16.29 4.66 24.52
CA ALA A 216 -14.91 5.06 24.25
C ALA A 216 -14.11 3.93 23.60
N PHE A 217 -14.32 2.69 24.04
CA PHE A 217 -13.70 1.51 23.43
C PHE A 217 -14.15 1.33 21.97
N ILE A 218 -15.46 1.39 21.71
CA ILE A 218 -16.01 1.28 20.35
C ILE A 218 -15.51 2.43 19.46
N CYS A 219 -15.53 3.67 19.93
CA CYS A 219 -15.01 4.81 19.18
C CYS A 219 -13.51 4.68 18.87
N SER A 220 -12.73 4.15 19.80
CA SER A 220 -11.30 3.88 19.58
C SER A 220 -11.10 2.80 18.51
N LEU A 221 -11.90 1.73 18.53
CA LEU A 221 -11.87 0.70 17.48
C LEU A 221 -12.26 1.25 16.10
N LEU A 222 -13.29 2.09 16.03
CA LEU A 222 -13.72 2.73 14.78
C LEU A 222 -12.65 3.69 14.23
N LEU A 223 -12.01 4.47 15.11
CA LEU A 223 -10.89 5.35 14.74
C LEU A 223 -9.67 4.57 14.25
N LEU A 224 -9.34 3.46 14.91
CA LEU A 224 -8.28 2.55 14.48
C LEU A 224 -8.60 1.95 13.11
N HIS A 225 -9.84 1.51 12.89
CA HIS A 225 -10.26 0.95 11.59
C HIS A 225 -10.18 1.98 10.45
N GLN A 226 -10.54 3.24 10.70
CA GLN A 226 -10.41 4.31 9.69
C GLN A 226 -8.96 4.66 9.34
N ILE A 227 -7.99 4.28 10.16
CA ILE A 227 -6.57 4.62 9.96
C ILE A 227 -5.80 3.44 9.41
N ASP A 228 -6.11 2.24 9.89
CA ASP A 228 -5.45 1.02 9.46
C ASP A 228 -6.42 0.12 8.69
N GLY A 229 -6.53 0.35 7.38
CA GLY A 229 -7.18 -0.62 6.49
C GLY A 229 -6.46 -1.99 6.38
N ASP A 230 -5.29 -2.14 7.02
CA ASP A 230 -4.39 -3.30 6.86
C ASP A 230 -3.77 -3.78 8.21
N ASN A 231 -4.42 -3.58 9.38
CA ASN A 231 -3.87 -4.02 10.68
C ASN A 231 -4.37 -5.42 11.11
N PRO A 232 -3.48 -6.42 11.25
CA PRO A 232 -3.83 -7.81 11.58
C PRO A 232 -4.50 -8.00 12.95
N THR A 233 -4.41 -7.01 13.85
CA THR A 233 -5.11 -7.06 15.14
C THR A 233 -6.64 -6.90 15.00
N LEU A 234 -7.12 -6.18 13.99
CA LEU A 234 -8.56 -6.04 13.72
C LEU A 234 -9.14 -7.32 13.10
N GLU A 235 -8.37 -8.01 12.26
CA GLU A 235 -8.77 -9.26 11.63
C GLU A 235 -8.97 -10.37 12.67
N GLN A 236 -8.11 -10.43 13.69
CA GLN A 236 -8.22 -11.39 14.79
C GLN A 236 -9.41 -11.12 15.72
N LEU A 237 -9.76 -9.86 15.97
CA LEU A 237 -10.91 -9.47 16.78
C LEU A 237 -12.24 -9.70 16.04
N CYS A 238 -12.28 -9.46 14.72
CA CYS A 238 -13.44 -9.78 13.88
C CYS A 238 -13.62 -11.29 13.68
N ALA A 239 -12.53 -12.07 13.55
CA ALA A 239 -12.60 -13.54 13.37
C ALA A 239 -13.11 -14.29 14.61
N TYR A 240 -12.98 -13.71 15.81
CA TYR A 240 -13.49 -14.31 17.05
C TYR A 240 -15.04 -14.31 17.12
N GLY A 241 -15.69 -13.43 16.36
CA GLY A 241 -17.13 -13.48 16.13
C GLY A 241 -17.44 -14.44 14.99
N THR A 242 -17.70 -15.71 15.31
CA THR A 242 -17.83 -16.87 14.40
C THR A 242 -18.78 -16.74 13.19
N LYS A 243 -19.46 -15.62 12.97
CA LYS A 243 -20.35 -15.39 11.82
C LYS A 243 -20.45 -13.94 11.31
N MET A 244 -19.55 -13.02 11.69
CA MET A 244 -19.65 -11.62 11.22
C MET A 244 -18.42 -11.22 10.39
N ASN A 245 -18.56 -11.29 9.08
CA ASN A 245 -17.64 -10.64 8.15
C ASN A 245 -17.79 -9.13 8.33
N CYS A 246 -16.81 -8.48 8.97
CA CYS A 246 -16.79 -7.03 9.17
C CYS A 246 -16.89 -6.23 7.85
N ALA A 247 -16.56 -6.86 6.71
CA ALA A 247 -16.78 -6.34 5.36
C ALA A 247 -18.27 -6.14 4.99
N SER A 248 -19.22 -6.69 5.75
CA SER A 248 -20.66 -6.62 5.45
C SER A 248 -21.39 -5.45 6.13
N VAL A 249 -20.73 -4.69 7.00
CA VAL A 249 -21.36 -3.59 7.75
C VAL A 249 -21.24 -2.25 7.02
N LEU A 250 -20.42 -2.15 5.97
CA LEU A 250 -20.30 -0.94 5.17
C LEU A 250 -20.44 -1.25 3.67
N HIS A 251 -21.69 -1.39 3.24
CA HIS A 251 -22.13 -1.13 1.87
C HIS A 251 -23.35 -0.19 1.92
#